data_AF-A0A9W8X0K5-F1
#
_entry.id   AF-A0A9W8X0K5-F1
#
_cell.length_a   1.000
_cell.length_b   1.000
_cell.length_c   1.000
_cell.angle_alpha   90.00
_cell.angle_beta   90.00
_cell.angle_gamma   90.00
#
_symmetry.space_group_name_H-M   'P 1'
#
loop_
_entity.id
_entity.type
_entity.pdbx_description
1 polymer ?
#
loop_
_entity_poly.entity_id
_entity_poly.type
_entity_poly.pdbx_seq_one_letter_code
_entity_poly.pdbx_strand_id
1 'polypeptide(L)'
;MATLMADVEAGNLPLDEQLEKMGLDPVEYKELWNSQKKAQKATAKREPKTREEAQKLWKQMQSTPDDLTLLRMYKRGGVEPIQLAKERGIKLPNEKEPLDPKTQAALDELRQPLNVRAVNMRPLRREPQYGVPVCDLQLRTYSIQNLTLFADFAVRAAYYMGLVARGPIPLPRITERWTVPRDVFIFKKSQENFERITMRRLIQIQDGHPDVVKAWLAFLTEHQMHGVGMKANIWEYEDLETATRAGEAIQPDDKSRRREGPMMAKVDEILNSKGFKEAMKGYKAPEEIDFRR
;
A
#
# COMPACT_ATOMS: atom_id res chain seq x y z
N MET A 1 3.34 -75.49 -20.94
CA MET A 1 3.99 -74.32 -20.32
C MET A 1 4.24 -73.20 -21.33
N ALA A 2 4.80 -73.48 -22.53
CA ALA A 2 5.03 -72.44 -23.55
C ALA A 2 3.75 -71.82 -24.16
N THR A 3 2.69 -72.61 -24.36
CA THR A 3 1.40 -72.12 -24.88
C THR A 3 0.66 -71.21 -23.91
N LEU A 4 0.84 -71.44 -22.60
CA LEU A 4 0.17 -70.69 -21.53
C LEU A 4 0.82 -69.33 -21.24
N MET A 5 2.13 -69.19 -21.51
CA MET A 5 2.86 -67.92 -21.36
C MET A 5 2.48 -66.92 -22.48
N ALA A 6 2.21 -67.44 -23.68
CA ALA A 6 1.72 -66.65 -24.80
C ALA A 6 0.33 -66.04 -24.53
N ASP A 7 -0.53 -66.75 -23.78
CA ASP A 7 -1.88 -66.25 -23.43
C ASP A 7 -1.86 -65.15 -22.36
N VAL A 8 -0.85 -65.17 -21.47
CA VAL A 8 -0.60 -64.10 -20.48
C VAL A 8 -0.09 -62.84 -21.18
N GLU A 9 0.80 -62.98 -22.16
CA GLU A 9 1.29 -61.87 -22.98
C GLU A 9 0.23 -61.33 -23.96
N ALA A 10 -0.69 -62.18 -24.43
CA ALA A 10 -1.81 -61.80 -25.29
C ALA A 10 -3.00 -61.15 -24.56
N GLY A 11 -3.00 -61.13 -23.21
CA GLY A 11 -4.02 -60.45 -22.39
C GLY A 11 -5.39 -61.15 -22.33
N ASN A 12 -5.47 -62.43 -22.68
CA ASN A 12 -6.74 -63.17 -22.80
C ASN A 12 -7.25 -63.80 -21.49
N LEU A 13 -6.48 -63.73 -20.38
CA LEU A 13 -6.86 -64.27 -19.07
C LEU A 13 -7.32 -63.16 -18.11
N PRO A 14 -8.32 -63.39 -17.23
CA PRO A 14 -8.71 -62.43 -16.21
C PRO A 14 -7.55 -62.19 -15.21
N LEU A 15 -7.40 -60.94 -14.77
CA LEU A 15 -6.27 -60.46 -13.94
C LEU A 15 -6.03 -61.31 -12.68
N ASP A 16 -7.09 -61.82 -12.06
CA ASP A 16 -6.99 -62.61 -10.83
C ASP A 16 -6.29 -63.95 -11.06
N GLU A 17 -6.58 -64.64 -12.17
CA GLU A 17 -5.91 -65.89 -12.54
C GLU A 17 -4.45 -65.67 -12.98
N GLN A 18 -4.14 -64.48 -13.51
CA GLN A 18 -2.76 -64.10 -13.85
C GLN A 18 -1.93 -63.89 -12.58
N LEU A 19 -2.51 -63.23 -11.57
CA LEU A 19 -1.86 -62.96 -10.29
C LEU A 19 -1.62 -64.25 -9.49
N GLU A 20 -2.60 -65.15 -9.45
CA GLU A 20 -2.47 -66.47 -8.82
C GLU A 20 -1.36 -67.31 -9.48
N LYS A 21 -1.22 -67.26 -10.81
CA LYS A 21 -0.14 -67.94 -11.54
C LYS A 21 1.24 -67.29 -11.32
N MET A 22 1.29 -66.01 -10.99
CA MET A 22 2.51 -65.30 -10.58
C MET A 22 2.85 -65.49 -9.09
N GLY A 23 2.02 -66.23 -8.34
CA GLY A 23 2.21 -66.47 -6.91
C GLY A 23 1.92 -65.24 -6.04
N LEU A 24 1.09 -64.31 -6.53
CA LEU A 24 0.68 -63.11 -5.80
C LEU A 24 -0.79 -63.21 -5.39
N ASP A 25 -1.10 -62.87 -4.14
CA ASP A 25 -2.47 -62.88 -3.64
C ASP A 25 -3.30 -61.76 -4.31
N PRO A 26 -4.41 -62.09 -5.01
CA PRO A 26 -5.18 -61.10 -5.78
C PRO A 26 -5.79 -59.99 -4.92
N VAL A 27 -6.15 -60.31 -3.67
CA VAL A 27 -6.75 -59.35 -2.73
C VAL A 27 -5.71 -58.32 -2.27
N GLU A 28 -4.54 -58.76 -1.83
CA GLU A 28 -3.46 -57.87 -1.39
C GLU A 28 -2.95 -56.99 -2.54
N TYR A 29 -2.82 -57.57 -3.74
CA TYR A 29 -2.42 -56.82 -4.93
C TYR A 29 -3.42 -55.70 -5.26
N LYS A 30 -4.73 -55.97 -5.20
CA LYS A 30 -5.77 -54.96 -5.45
C LYS A 30 -5.78 -53.86 -4.40
N GLU A 31 -5.56 -54.20 -3.13
CA GLU A 31 -5.44 -53.21 -2.05
C GLU A 31 -4.23 -52.28 -2.24
N LEU A 32 -3.07 -52.87 -2.55
CA LEU A 32 -1.83 -52.13 -2.79
C LEU A 32 -1.96 -51.27 -4.05
N TRP A 33 -2.55 -51.80 -5.13
CA TRP A 33 -2.85 -51.06 -6.36
C TRP A 33 -3.80 -49.88 -6.11
N ASN A 34 -4.86 -50.08 -5.33
CA ASN A 34 -5.78 -48.99 -4.95
C ASN A 34 -5.11 -47.92 -4.09
N SER A 35 -4.23 -48.32 -3.17
CA SER A 35 -3.42 -47.41 -2.35
C SER A 35 -2.47 -46.59 -3.20
N GLN A 36 -1.72 -47.23 -4.11
CA GLN A 36 -0.84 -46.56 -5.06
C GLN A 36 -1.61 -45.61 -5.98
N LYS A 37 -2.75 -46.04 -6.52
CA LYS A 37 -3.61 -45.20 -7.37
C LYS A 37 -4.14 -43.98 -6.62
N LYS A 38 -4.48 -44.13 -5.34
CA LYS A 38 -4.90 -43.01 -4.47
C LYS A 38 -3.73 -42.06 -4.19
N ALA A 39 -2.53 -42.57 -3.93
CA ALA A 39 -1.33 -41.77 -3.75
C ALA A 39 -0.98 -41.00 -5.03
N GLN A 40 -0.98 -41.67 -6.19
CA GLN A 40 -0.76 -41.07 -7.52
C GLN A 40 -1.81 -40.00 -7.85
N LYS A 41 -3.09 -40.25 -7.53
CA LYS A 41 -4.16 -39.26 -7.71
C LYS A 41 -3.95 -38.03 -6.81
N ALA A 42 -3.41 -38.22 -5.60
CA ALA A 42 -3.12 -37.14 -4.68
C ALA A 42 -1.88 -36.33 -5.10
N THR A 43 -0.83 -36.97 -5.63
CA THR A 43 0.35 -36.29 -6.17
C THR A 43 0.02 -35.58 -7.48
N ALA A 44 -0.67 -36.23 -8.42
CA ALA A 44 -1.11 -35.63 -9.67
C ALA A 44 -2.07 -34.43 -9.49
N LYS A 45 -2.81 -34.38 -8.36
CA LYS A 45 -3.65 -33.22 -8.00
C LYS A 45 -2.81 -32.03 -7.50
N ARG A 46 -1.59 -32.28 -7.01
CA ARG A 46 -0.66 -31.26 -6.47
C ARG A 46 0.38 -30.80 -7.50
N GLU A 47 0.66 -31.62 -8.50
CA GLU A 47 1.56 -31.27 -9.59
C GLU A 47 0.97 -30.14 -10.44
N PRO A 48 1.69 -29.03 -10.66
CA PRO A 48 1.22 -27.95 -11.51
C PRO A 48 1.16 -28.44 -12.97
N LYS A 49 0.04 -28.20 -13.66
CA LYS A 49 -0.16 -28.64 -15.05
C LYS A 49 0.35 -27.61 -16.05
N THR A 50 0.40 -26.34 -15.64
CA THR A 50 0.84 -25.23 -16.49
C THR A 50 2.10 -24.55 -15.93
N ARG A 51 2.88 -23.93 -16.81
CA ARG A 51 4.10 -23.21 -16.44
C ARG A 51 3.82 -22.02 -15.50
N GLU A 52 2.69 -21.35 -15.68
CA GLU A 52 2.27 -20.22 -14.84
C GLU A 52 1.90 -20.67 -13.42
N GLU A 53 1.17 -21.78 -13.27
CA GLU A 53 0.88 -22.39 -11.97
C GLU A 53 2.17 -22.84 -11.27
N ALA A 54 3.12 -23.42 -12.01
CA ALA A 54 4.42 -23.80 -11.47
C ALA A 54 5.22 -22.57 -10.97
N GLN A 55 5.21 -21.46 -11.71
CA GLN A 55 5.85 -20.22 -11.31
C GLN A 55 5.17 -19.57 -10.09
N LYS A 56 3.84 -19.61 -10.01
CA LYS A 56 3.08 -19.14 -8.83
C LYS A 56 3.41 -19.99 -7.60
N LEU A 57 3.40 -21.32 -7.75
CA LEU A 57 3.76 -22.26 -6.67
C LEU A 57 5.20 -22.02 -6.21
N TRP A 58 6.14 -21.83 -7.15
CA TRP A 58 7.54 -21.54 -6.84
C TRP A 58 7.71 -20.18 -6.13
N LYS A 59 7.06 -19.12 -6.61
CA LYS A 59 7.05 -17.82 -5.91
C LYS A 59 6.44 -17.91 -4.51
N GLN A 60 5.37 -18.69 -4.35
CA GLN A 60 4.79 -18.99 -3.04
C GLN A 60 5.81 -19.68 -2.13
N MET A 61 6.51 -20.70 -2.64
CA MET A 61 7.58 -21.38 -1.90
C MET A 61 8.77 -20.47 -1.55
N GLN A 62 9.15 -19.53 -2.42
CA GLN A 62 10.19 -18.53 -2.12
C GLN A 62 9.73 -17.50 -1.06
N SER A 63 8.44 -17.14 -1.08
CA SER A 63 7.85 -16.17 -0.14
C SER A 63 7.59 -16.74 1.26
N THR A 64 7.53 -18.07 1.37
CA THR A 64 7.40 -18.78 2.65
C THR A 64 8.75 -19.42 3.00
N PRO A 65 9.58 -18.79 3.85
CA PRO A 65 10.76 -19.47 4.39
C PRO A 65 10.34 -20.80 5.04
N ASP A 66 11.14 -21.84 4.84
CA ASP A 66 10.88 -23.27 5.07
C ASP A 66 10.53 -23.73 6.53
N ASP A 67 9.83 -22.94 7.33
CA ASP A 67 9.55 -23.25 8.75
C ASP A 67 8.11 -23.73 9.05
N LEU A 68 7.31 -24.12 8.05
CA LEU A 68 5.92 -24.59 8.28
C LEU A 68 5.63 -26.03 7.82
N THR A 69 6.54 -26.67 7.11
CA THR A 69 6.39 -28.09 6.70
C THR A 69 6.40 -28.99 7.94
N LEU A 70 7.39 -28.83 8.82
CA LEU A 70 7.48 -29.54 10.10
C LEU A 70 6.26 -29.23 11.00
N LEU A 71 5.91 -27.96 11.18
CA LEU A 71 4.74 -27.56 11.97
C LEU A 71 3.43 -28.17 11.43
N ARG A 72 3.24 -28.22 10.11
CA ARG A 72 2.10 -28.88 9.46
C ARG A 72 2.13 -30.40 9.62
N MET A 73 3.31 -31.03 9.57
CA MET A 73 3.47 -32.46 9.83
C MET A 73 3.09 -32.81 11.27
N TYR A 74 3.54 -32.03 12.25
CA TYR A 74 3.16 -32.20 13.66
C TYR A 74 1.66 -31.95 13.88
N LYS A 75 1.08 -30.88 13.32
CA LYS A 75 -0.36 -30.61 13.39
C LYS A 75 -1.19 -31.72 12.75
N ARG A 76 -0.73 -32.29 11.62
CA ARG A 76 -1.36 -33.45 10.98
C ARG A 76 -1.26 -34.71 11.83
N GLY A 77 -0.19 -34.85 12.63
CA GLY A 77 -0.03 -35.87 13.66
C GLY A 77 -0.75 -35.58 14.97
N GLY A 78 -1.55 -34.51 15.06
CA GLY A 78 -2.31 -34.12 16.25
C GLY A 78 -1.50 -33.41 17.34
N VAL A 79 -0.21 -33.11 17.09
CA VAL A 79 0.64 -32.37 18.03
C VAL A 79 0.65 -30.91 17.64
N GLU A 80 0.20 -30.04 18.54
CA GLU A 80 0.30 -28.58 18.41
C GLU A 80 1.59 -28.11 19.11
N PRO A 81 2.73 -27.96 18.40
CA PRO A 81 4.03 -27.75 19.05
C PRO A 81 4.10 -26.43 19.81
N ILE A 82 3.35 -25.42 19.37
CA ILE A 82 3.26 -24.10 20.03
C ILE A 82 2.49 -24.21 21.34
N GLN A 83 1.41 -25.01 21.39
CA GLN A 83 0.65 -25.23 22.63
C GLN A 83 1.47 -26.06 23.61
N LEU A 84 2.11 -27.14 23.13
CA LEU A 84 3.02 -27.97 23.93
C LEU A 84 4.22 -27.17 24.45
N ALA A 85 4.79 -26.27 23.64
CA ALA A 85 5.89 -25.40 24.06
C ALA A 85 5.46 -24.43 25.17
N LYS A 86 4.23 -23.89 25.09
CA LYS A 86 3.64 -23.06 26.15
C LYS A 86 3.39 -23.85 27.42
N GLU A 87 2.84 -25.07 27.31
CA GLU A 87 2.63 -25.98 28.45
C GLU A 87 3.93 -26.40 29.14
N ARG A 88 5.00 -26.60 28.34
CA ARG A 88 6.35 -26.94 28.84
C ARG A 88 7.18 -25.72 29.25
N GLY A 89 6.66 -24.51 29.09
CA GLY A 89 7.37 -23.27 29.42
C GLY A 89 8.65 -23.03 28.61
N ILE A 90 8.76 -23.59 27.40
CA ILE A 90 9.93 -23.41 26.53
C ILE A 90 9.86 -22.02 25.92
N LYS A 91 10.72 -21.10 26.40
CA LYS A 91 10.87 -19.74 25.87
C LYS A 91 11.74 -19.76 24.61
N LEU A 92 11.45 -18.88 23.65
CA LEU A 92 12.36 -18.65 22.52
C LEU A 92 13.65 -18.00 23.05
N PRO A 93 14.85 -18.37 22.55
CA PRO A 93 16.12 -17.79 23.02
C PRO A 93 16.22 -16.25 22.93
N ASN A 94 15.38 -15.61 22.11
CA ASN A 94 15.34 -14.15 21.92
C ASN A 94 14.06 -13.48 22.47
N GLU A 95 13.17 -14.21 23.15
CA GLU A 95 11.97 -13.62 23.73
C GLU A 95 12.36 -12.77 24.95
N LYS A 96 12.14 -11.46 24.87
CA LYS A 96 12.25 -10.58 26.04
C LYS A 96 11.09 -10.87 26.97
N GLU A 97 11.37 -11.09 28.24
CA GLU A 97 10.33 -11.26 29.25
C GLU A 97 9.44 -10.01 29.30
N PRO A 98 8.11 -10.17 29.38
CA PRO A 98 7.22 -9.03 29.55
C PRO A 98 7.58 -8.32 30.84
N LEU A 99 7.76 -7.00 30.77
CA LEU A 99 8.06 -6.20 31.95
C LEU A 99 6.88 -6.24 32.93
N ASP A 100 7.18 -6.12 34.21
CA ASP A 100 6.16 -5.95 35.25
C ASP A 100 5.21 -4.78 34.88
N PRO A 101 3.89 -4.93 35.07
CA PRO A 101 2.92 -3.93 34.63
C PRO A 101 3.15 -2.56 35.28
N LYS A 102 3.67 -2.54 36.52
CA LYS A 102 4.09 -1.30 37.21
C LYS A 102 5.27 -0.63 36.51
N THR A 103 6.29 -1.42 36.15
CA THR A 103 7.47 -0.93 35.44
C THR A 103 7.11 -0.48 34.02
N GLN A 104 6.16 -1.14 33.38
CA GLN A 104 5.67 -0.75 32.05
C GLN A 104 4.90 0.58 32.09
N ALA A 105 4.03 0.78 33.09
CA ALA A 105 3.35 2.06 33.31
C ALA A 105 4.34 3.20 33.57
N ALA A 106 5.35 2.97 34.44
CA ALA A 106 6.40 3.95 34.70
C ALA A 106 7.24 4.27 33.43
N LEU A 107 7.51 3.27 32.59
CA LEU A 107 8.18 3.49 31.31
C LEU A 107 7.31 4.25 30.30
N ASP A 108 6.01 3.99 30.28
CA ASP A 108 5.08 4.69 29.39
C ASP A 108 4.87 6.15 29.82
N GLU A 109 4.90 6.46 31.12
CA GLU A 109 4.95 7.83 31.64
C GLU A 109 6.25 8.57 31.24
N LEU A 110 7.39 7.88 31.28
CA LEU A 110 8.67 8.43 30.84
C LEU A 110 8.76 8.58 29.32
N ARG A 111 7.96 7.83 28.55
CA ARG A 111 7.96 7.89 27.08
C ARG A 111 7.18 9.10 26.59
N GLN A 112 7.86 9.93 25.81
CA GLN A 112 7.20 10.98 25.04
C GLN A 112 6.16 10.38 24.09
N PRO A 113 5.00 11.05 23.90
CA PRO A 113 3.97 10.56 23.00
C PRO A 113 4.49 10.52 21.55
N LEU A 114 3.90 9.62 20.75
CA LEU A 114 4.44 9.27 19.44
C LEU A 114 4.51 10.47 18.47
N ASN A 115 3.57 11.40 18.58
CA ASN A 115 3.54 12.64 17.80
C ASN A 115 4.77 13.53 18.08
N VAL A 116 5.12 13.76 19.35
CA VAL A 116 6.30 14.55 19.75
C VAL A 116 7.58 13.89 19.27
N ARG A 117 7.65 12.55 19.42
CA ARG A 117 8.79 11.78 18.90
C ARG A 117 8.90 11.89 17.38
N ALA A 118 7.78 11.81 16.66
CA ALA A 118 7.74 11.89 15.20
C ALA A 118 8.25 13.24 14.69
N VAL A 119 7.98 14.35 15.38
CA VAL A 119 8.51 15.68 15.02
C VAL A 119 10.04 15.69 15.00
N ASN A 120 10.68 15.08 16.01
CA ASN A 120 12.13 15.03 16.13
C ASN A 120 12.80 14.00 15.20
N MET A 121 12.02 13.11 14.60
CA MET A 121 12.49 12.11 13.64
C MET A 121 12.31 12.59 12.19
N ARG A 122 12.96 11.88 11.27
CA ARG A 122 12.69 12.05 9.83
C ARG A 122 11.22 11.72 9.52
N PRO A 123 10.63 12.37 8.51
CA PRO A 123 9.23 12.17 8.18
C PRO A 123 9.00 10.71 7.79
N LEU A 124 8.02 10.09 8.43
CA LEU A 124 7.59 8.74 8.11
C LEU A 124 6.97 8.72 6.71
N ARG A 125 7.13 7.62 6.00
CA ARG A 125 6.58 7.41 4.66
C ARG A 125 5.88 6.05 4.61
N ARG A 126 4.80 5.99 3.83
CA ARG A 126 4.09 4.75 3.54
C ARG A 126 4.68 4.11 2.29
N GLU A 127 4.48 2.81 2.12
CA GLU A 127 4.91 2.10 0.92
C GLU A 127 3.78 2.07 -0.12
N PRO A 128 4.09 2.26 -1.42
CA PRO A 128 3.09 2.18 -2.49
C PRO A 128 2.69 0.73 -2.75
N GLN A 129 1.42 0.51 -3.11
CA GLN A 129 0.92 -0.82 -3.47
C GLN A 129 1.06 -1.08 -4.97
N TYR A 130 0.76 -0.08 -5.80
CA TYR A 130 0.81 -0.14 -7.27
C TYR A 130 1.85 0.82 -7.84
N GLY A 131 2.10 1.94 -7.17
CA GLY A 131 3.10 2.94 -7.57
C GLY A 131 2.63 3.87 -8.69
N VAL A 132 1.31 4.01 -8.88
CA VAL A 132 0.74 4.89 -9.92
C VAL A 132 0.76 6.33 -9.42
N PRO A 133 1.37 7.28 -10.16
CA PRO A 133 1.38 8.67 -9.76
C PRO A 133 0.00 9.31 -9.93
N VAL A 134 -0.47 9.97 -8.88
CA VAL A 134 -1.80 10.65 -8.84
C VAL A 134 -1.64 12.16 -8.70
N CYS A 135 -0.59 12.63 -8.03
CA CYS A 135 -0.34 14.07 -7.94
C CYS A 135 1.16 14.38 -7.89
N ASP A 136 1.57 15.37 -8.68
CA ASP A 136 2.91 15.92 -8.67
C ASP A 136 2.85 17.36 -8.16
N LEU A 137 3.38 17.58 -6.95
CA LEU A 137 3.50 18.90 -6.34
C LEU A 137 4.92 19.43 -6.55
N GLN A 138 5.05 20.44 -7.39
CA GLN A 138 6.29 21.18 -7.61
C GLN A 138 6.33 22.44 -6.73
N LEU A 139 7.29 22.48 -5.82
CA LEU A 139 7.62 23.63 -5.00
C LEU A 139 8.70 24.48 -5.68
N ARG A 140 8.56 25.80 -5.64
CA ARG A 140 9.53 26.77 -6.19
C ARG A 140 9.81 27.87 -5.17
N THR A 141 11.06 28.19 -4.93
CA THR A 141 11.45 29.24 -3.96
C THR A 141 12.82 29.79 -4.33
N TYR A 142 13.14 31.00 -3.87
CA TYR A 142 14.48 31.58 -3.97
C TYR A 142 15.37 31.24 -2.75
N SER A 143 14.80 30.68 -1.67
CA SER A 143 15.51 30.30 -0.43
C SER A 143 15.46 28.78 -0.18
N ILE A 144 16.59 28.21 0.26
CA ILE A 144 16.72 26.76 0.55
C ILE A 144 15.98 26.37 1.83
N GLN A 145 16.08 27.21 2.86
CA GLN A 145 15.57 26.89 4.21
C GLN A 145 14.06 26.73 4.18
N ASN A 146 13.36 27.72 3.62
CA ASN A 146 11.90 27.70 3.51
C ASN A 146 11.42 26.51 2.66
N LEU A 147 12.09 26.26 1.53
CA LEU A 147 11.77 25.16 0.65
C LEU A 147 11.95 23.79 1.32
N THR A 148 12.98 23.64 2.15
CA THR A 148 13.27 22.37 2.83
C THR A 148 12.33 22.14 4.01
N LEU A 149 12.02 23.18 4.79
CA LEU A 149 11.06 23.12 5.89
C LEU A 149 9.65 22.80 5.37
N PHE A 150 9.19 23.52 4.34
CA PHE A 150 7.87 23.29 3.78
C PHE A 150 7.74 21.92 3.10
N ALA A 151 8.80 21.46 2.45
CA ALA A 151 8.83 20.11 1.88
C ALA A 151 8.73 19.01 2.95
N ASP A 152 9.39 19.17 4.10
CA ASP A 152 9.27 18.24 5.23
C ASP A 152 7.85 18.24 5.81
N PHE A 153 7.28 19.43 6.01
CA PHE A 153 5.91 19.62 6.46
C PHE A 153 4.90 18.94 5.53
N ALA A 154 5.04 19.11 4.22
CA ALA A 154 4.15 18.51 3.23
C ALA A 154 4.18 16.98 3.23
N VAL A 155 5.36 16.38 3.40
CA VAL A 155 5.50 14.92 3.51
C VAL A 155 4.89 14.40 4.82
N ARG A 156 5.03 15.12 5.93
CA ARG A 156 4.39 14.76 7.21
C ARG A 156 2.86 14.79 7.10
N ALA A 157 2.31 15.84 6.49
CA ALA A 157 0.87 15.96 6.27
C ALA A 157 0.33 14.79 5.42
N ALA A 158 1.05 14.44 4.35
CA ALA A 158 0.70 13.31 3.49
C ALA A 158 0.66 11.98 4.27
N TYR A 159 1.64 11.75 5.16
CA TYR A 159 1.71 10.54 5.98
C TYR A 159 0.48 10.37 6.89
N TYR A 160 0.01 11.44 7.53
CA TYR A 160 -1.19 11.38 8.39
C TYR A 160 -2.48 11.18 7.58
N MET A 161 -2.57 11.78 6.39
CA MET A 161 -3.78 11.72 5.55
C MET A 161 -3.99 10.39 4.83
N GLY A 162 -2.99 9.51 4.78
CA GLY A 162 -3.14 8.26 4.03
C GLY A 162 -2.14 8.07 2.92
N LEU A 163 -1.53 9.16 2.46
CA LEU A 163 -0.95 9.27 1.14
C LEU A 163 0.48 8.76 1.11
N VAL A 164 0.83 8.08 0.01
CA VAL A 164 2.19 7.60 -0.23
C VAL A 164 2.98 8.70 -0.94
N ALA A 165 3.69 9.51 -0.15
CA ALA A 165 4.56 10.56 -0.67
C ALA A 165 5.96 10.02 -0.99
N ARG A 166 6.32 10.05 -2.27
CA ARG A 166 7.71 9.96 -2.71
C ARG A 166 8.39 11.30 -2.43
N GLY A 167 9.55 11.21 -1.78
CA GLY A 167 10.20 12.32 -1.09
C GLY A 167 10.46 13.57 -1.94
N PRO A 168 10.99 14.65 -1.32
CA PRO A 168 11.18 15.91 -2.01
C PRO A 168 12.39 15.83 -2.94
N ILE A 169 12.16 15.40 -4.18
CA ILE A 169 13.14 15.22 -5.24
C ILE A 169 13.68 16.61 -5.63
N PRO A 170 14.97 16.89 -5.47
CA PRO A 170 15.56 18.14 -5.92
C PRO A 170 15.56 18.18 -7.44
N LEU A 171 14.81 19.11 -8.02
CA LEU A 171 14.86 19.38 -9.45
C LEU A 171 16.01 20.34 -9.75
N PRO A 172 16.56 20.35 -10.99
CA PRO A 172 17.58 21.31 -11.37
C PRO A 172 17.15 22.75 -11.09
N ARG A 173 18.03 23.55 -10.48
CA ARG A 173 17.79 24.98 -10.26
C ARG A 173 17.78 25.74 -11.58
N ILE A 174 16.93 26.75 -11.70
CA ILE A 174 16.94 27.68 -12.83
C ILE A 174 17.75 28.90 -12.39
N THR A 175 18.79 29.27 -13.14
CA THR A 175 19.57 30.47 -12.85
C THR A 175 19.39 31.48 -13.97
N GLU A 176 18.75 32.60 -13.65
CA GLU A 176 18.58 33.74 -14.54
C GLU A 176 19.67 34.77 -14.21
N ARG A 177 20.35 35.31 -15.21
CA ARG A 177 21.45 36.27 -15.03
C ARG A 177 21.21 37.52 -15.85
N TRP A 178 21.47 38.68 -15.27
CA TRP A 178 21.41 39.95 -15.96
C TRP A 178 22.60 40.82 -15.56
N THR A 179 23.06 41.65 -16.50
CA THR A 179 24.18 42.57 -16.28
C THR A 179 23.68 44.00 -16.39
N VAL A 180 23.96 44.81 -15.37
CA VAL A 180 23.47 46.18 -15.25
C VAL A 180 24.66 47.10 -15.03
N PRO A 181 24.71 48.29 -15.66
CA PRO A 181 25.71 49.30 -15.31
C PRO A 181 25.63 49.64 -13.82
N ARG A 182 26.76 49.79 -13.14
CA ARG A 182 26.77 50.15 -11.71
C ARG A 182 26.32 51.59 -11.47
N ASP A 183 26.59 52.47 -12.43
CA ASP A 183 26.24 53.88 -12.36
C ASP A 183 25.00 54.18 -13.21
N VAL A 184 24.27 55.23 -12.85
CA VAL A 184 23.06 55.71 -13.51
C VAL A 184 23.38 56.32 -14.89
N PHE A 185 24.58 56.88 -15.08
CA PHE A 185 24.95 57.56 -16.33
C PHE A 185 26.42 57.36 -16.76
N ILE A 186 26.69 57.42 -18.07
CA ILE A 186 28.00 57.38 -18.78
C ILE A 186 28.87 56.11 -18.60
N PHE A 187 29.04 55.55 -17.39
CA PHE A 187 30.08 54.55 -17.09
C PHE A 187 29.74 53.10 -17.49
N LYS A 188 29.57 52.82 -18.80
CA LYS A 188 29.21 51.47 -19.32
C LYS A 188 30.27 50.38 -19.11
N LYS A 189 31.56 50.73 -18.96
CA LYS A 189 32.65 49.77 -18.68
C LYS A 189 32.55 49.18 -17.26
N SER A 190 31.85 49.86 -16.35
CA SER A 190 31.60 49.38 -14.99
C SER A 190 30.23 48.70 -14.94
N GLN A 191 30.22 47.36 -14.96
CA GLN A 191 29.00 46.54 -14.91
C GLN A 191 28.98 45.65 -13.68
N GLU A 192 27.79 45.25 -13.27
CA GLU A 192 27.52 44.32 -12.18
C GLU A 192 26.64 43.18 -12.69
N ASN A 193 26.98 41.96 -12.27
CA ASN A 193 26.25 40.75 -12.62
C ASN A 193 25.31 40.43 -11.46
N PHE A 194 24.04 40.31 -11.76
CA PHE A 194 23.03 39.83 -10.82
C PHE A 194 22.54 38.46 -11.27
N GLU A 195 22.12 37.65 -10.30
CA GLU A 195 21.46 36.38 -10.59
C GLU A 195 20.23 36.15 -9.71
N ARG A 196 19.24 35.47 -10.29
CA ARG A 196 18.09 34.90 -9.58
C ARG A 196 18.11 33.41 -9.74
N ILE A 197 18.30 32.70 -8.63
CA ILE A 197 18.29 31.24 -8.59
C ILE A 197 16.93 30.77 -8.10
N THR A 198 16.14 30.16 -8.97
CA THR A 198 14.90 29.47 -8.59
C THR A 198 15.21 28.03 -8.24
N MET A 199 15.05 27.69 -6.96
CA MET A 199 15.21 26.34 -6.45
C MET A 199 13.88 25.61 -6.53
N ARG A 200 13.93 24.32 -6.87
CA ARG A 200 12.74 23.54 -7.17
C ARG A 200 12.81 22.17 -6.50
N ARG A 201 11.71 21.72 -5.92
CA ARG A 201 11.56 20.36 -5.42
C ARG A 201 10.24 19.78 -5.92
N LEU A 202 10.23 18.48 -6.15
CA LEU A 202 9.05 17.73 -6.55
C LEU A 202 8.68 16.75 -5.43
N ILE A 203 7.43 16.77 -5.02
CA ILE A 203 6.82 15.75 -4.16
C ILE A 203 5.79 15.04 -5.03
N GLN A 204 5.95 13.73 -5.17
CA GLN A 204 5.05 12.91 -5.98
C GLN A 204 4.25 12.00 -5.06
N ILE A 205 2.93 12.05 -5.16
CA ILE A 205 2.00 11.16 -4.46
C ILE A 205 1.65 10.00 -5.37
N GLN A 206 1.74 8.80 -4.82
CA GLN A 206 1.36 7.55 -5.46
C GLN A 206 0.12 6.97 -4.77
N ASP A 207 -0.72 6.27 -5.54
CA ASP A 207 -1.86 5.48 -5.06
C ASP A 207 -2.81 6.23 -4.08
N GLY A 208 -3.00 7.54 -4.29
CA GLY A 208 -3.85 8.39 -3.44
C GLY A 208 -5.27 8.49 -3.97
N HIS A 209 -6.27 8.52 -3.07
CA HIS A 209 -7.64 8.86 -3.44
C HIS A 209 -7.74 10.34 -3.85
N PRO A 210 -8.41 10.70 -4.96
CA PRO A 210 -8.42 12.08 -5.48
C PRO A 210 -8.93 13.10 -4.46
N ASP A 211 -9.97 12.76 -3.69
CA ASP A 211 -10.53 13.68 -2.68
C ASP A 211 -9.55 13.93 -1.52
N VAL A 212 -8.79 12.91 -1.12
CA VAL A 212 -7.78 13.04 -0.05
C VAL A 212 -6.59 13.86 -0.54
N VAL A 213 -6.22 13.72 -1.82
CA VAL A 213 -5.19 14.56 -2.45
C VAL A 213 -5.64 16.03 -2.51
N LYS A 214 -6.90 16.29 -2.84
CA LYS A 214 -7.47 17.65 -2.83
C LYS A 214 -7.48 18.25 -1.42
N ALA A 215 -7.91 17.47 -0.42
CA ALA A 215 -7.86 17.88 0.98
C ALA A 215 -6.42 18.17 1.45
N TRP A 216 -5.45 17.37 1.01
CA TRP A 216 -4.03 17.60 1.28
C TRP A 216 -3.53 18.90 0.66
N LEU A 217 -3.85 19.17 -0.61
CA LEU A 217 -3.49 20.43 -1.27
C LEU A 217 -4.13 21.64 -0.59
N ALA A 218 -5.40 21.54 -0.20
CA ALA A 218 -6.09 22.60 0.54
C ALA A 218 -5.40 22.90 1.89
N PHE A 219 -5.03 21.86 2.63
CA PHE A 219 -4.29 22.00 3.88
C PHE A 219 -2.93 22.68 3.69
N LEU A 220 -2.23 22.36 2.58
CA LEU A 220 -0.96 23.00 2.24
C LEU A 220 -1.10 24.47 1.82
N THR A 221 -2.21 24.83 1.17
CA THR A 221 -2.48 26.23 0.79
C THR A 221 -2.79 27.08 2.01
N GLU A 222 -3.53 26.55 2.99
CA GLU A 222 -3.83 27.25 4.24
C GLU A 222 -2.56 27.51 5.06
N HIS A 223 -1.66 26.54 5.13
CA HIS A 223 -0.43 26.61 5.92
C HIS A 223 0.82 26.93 5.06
N GLN A 224 0.63 27.67 3.97
CA GLN A 224 1.70 27.96 3.03
C GLN A 224 2.79 28.85 3.66
N MET A 225 4.03 28.40 3.57
CA MET A 225 5.17 29.21 4.01
C MET A 225 5.49 30.35 3.03
N HIS A 226 5.88 31.49 3.57
CA HIS A 226 6.24 32.66 2.78
C HIS A 226 7.38 32.37 1.78
N GLY A 227 7.25 32.94 0.57
CA GLY A 227 8.24 32.80 -0.50
C GLY A 227 8.25 31.44 -1.21
N VAL A 228 7.41 30.48 -0.80
CA VAL A 228 7.23 29.21 -1.50
C VAL A 228 6.07 29.32 -2.48
N GLY A 229 6.31 29.09 -3.76
CA GLY A 229 5.27 28.91 -4.77
C GLY A 229 4.99 27.43 -5.03
N MET A 230 3.73 27.08 -5.22
CA MET A 230 3.28 25.71 -5.46
C MET A 230 2.68 25.57 -6.85
N LYS A 231 2.98 24.47 -7.53
CA LYS A 231 2.29 24.01 -8.73
C LYS A 231 1.93 22.55 -8.55
N ALA A 232 0.65 22.22 -8.55
CA ALA A 232 0.19 20.83 -8.49
C ALA A 232 -0.34 20.39 -9.85
N ASN A 233 0.08 19.21 -10.30
CA ASN A 233 -0.56 18.49 -11.40
C ASN A 233 -1.31 17.29 -10.79
N ILE A 234 -2.61 17.19 -11.04
CA ILE A 234 -3.46 16.10 -10.52
C ILE A 234 -3.87 15.22 -11.70
N TRP A 235 -3.74 13.91 -11.53
CA TRP A 235 -4.23 12.91 -12.46
C TRP A 235 -5.44 12.21 -11.85
N GLU A 236 -6.57 12.28 -12.56
CA GLU A 236 -7.78 11.56 -12.20
C GLU A 236 -8.11 10.55 -13.30
N TYR A 237 -8.45 9.33 -12.90
CA TYR A 237 -8.96 8.32 -13.80
C TYR A 237 -10.48 8.41 -13.81
N GLU A 238 -11.05 8.48 -15.00
CA GLU A 238 -12.49 8.50 -15.23
C GLU A 238 -12.85 7.52 -16.35
N ASP A 239 -14.06 7.00 -16.28
CA ASP A 239 -14.60 6.13 -17.31
C ASP A 239 -15.05 6.97 -18.51
N LEU A 240 -15.00 6.36 -19.71
CA LEU A 240 -15.40 7.00 -20.97
C LEU A 240 -16.84 7.52 -20.92
N GLU A 241 -17.74 6.81 -20.24
CA GLU A 241 -19.13 7.23 -20.05
C GLU A 241 -19.27 8.50 -19.22
N THR A 242 -18.37 8.72 -18.25
CA THR A 242 -18.38 9.94 -17.43
C THR A 242 -17.79 11.10 -18.21
N ALA A 243 -16.72 10.86 -18.98
CA ALA A 243 -16.09 11.86 -19.83
C ALA A 243 -17.03 12.36 -20.97
N THR A 244 -17.84 11.47 -21.55
CA THR A 244 -18.80 11.83 -22.61
C THR A 244 -20.03 12.58 -22.11
N ARG A 245 -20.33 12.52 -20.80
CA ARG A 245 -21.39 13.32 -20.16
C ARG A 245 -20.97 14.77 -19.92
N ALA A 246 -19.69 15.12 -20.06
CA ALA A 246 -19.20 16.48 -19.94
C ALA A 246 -19.64 17.33 -21.15
N GLY A 247 -20.81 17.99 -21.03
CA GLY A 247 -21.39 18.82 -22.09
C GLY A 247 -22.89 19.03 -21.98
N GLU A 248 -23.59 18.22 -21.19
CA GLU A 248 -25.01 18.42 -20.91
C GLU A 248 -25.24 19.48 -19.83
N ALA A 249 -26.19 20.39 -20.05
CA ALA A 249 -26.57 21.40 -19.07
C ALA A 249 -27.14 20.77 -17.80
N ILE A 250 -26.58 21.12 -16.64
CA ILE A 250 -26.97 20.62 -15.32
C ILE A 250 -27.82 21.68 -14.63
N GLN A 251 -28.91 21.29 -13.98
CA GLN A 251 -29.67 22.21 -13.13
C GLN A 251 -28.83 22.60 -11.90
N PRO A 252 -28.86 23.87 -11.44
CA PRO A 252 -27.93 24.38 -10.43
C PRO A 252 -27.96 23.63 -9.08
N ASP A 253 -29.07 22.96 -8.75
CA ASP A 253 -29.25 22.19 -7.51
C ASP A 253 -28.96 20.68 -7.65
N ASP A 254 -28.68 20.20 -8.87
CA ASP A 254 -28.52 18.78 -9.14
C ASP A 254 -27.11 18.28 -8.76
N LYS A 255 -26.97 17.89 -7.49
CA LYS A 255 -25.72 17.32 -6.92
C LYS A 255 -25.45 15.88 -7.38
N SER A 256 -26.41 15.22 -8.05
CA SER A 256 -26.29 13.81 -8.46
C SER A 256 -25.13 13.55 -9.41
N ARG A 257 -24.74 14.57 -10.19
CA ARG A 257 -23.66 14.51 -11.17
C ARG A 257 -22.27 14.82 -10.58
N ARG A 258 -22.19 15.29 -9.32
CA ARG A 258 -20.91 15.48 -8.63
C ARG A 258 -20.46 14.13 -8.05
N ARG A 259 -19.17 13.82 -8.12
CA ARG A 259 -18.59 12.65 -7.41
C ARG A 259 -18.88 12.67 -5.91
N GLU A 260 -18.92 13.87 -5.34
CA GLU A 260 -19.31 14.13 -3.95
C GLU A 260 -20.81 13.96 -3.70
N GLY A 261 -21.64 13.76 -4.73
CA GLY A 261 -23.10 13.65 -4.61
C GLY A 261 -23.56 12.67 -3.54
N PRO A 262 -23.03 11.43 -3.48
CA PRO A 262 -23.38 10.47 -2.42
C PRO A 262 -22.91 10.92 -1.03
N MET A 263 -21.72 11.52 -0.92
CA MET A 263 -21.21 12.07 0.34
C MET A 263 -22.08 13.24 0.81
N MET A 264 -22.36 14.20 -0.07
CA MET A 264 -23.18 15.38 0.21
C MET A 264 -24.61 15.00 0.54
N ALA A 265 -25.18 13.99 -0.12
CA ALA A 265 -26.47 13.43 0.26
C ALA A 265 -26.44 12.82 1.67
N LYS A 266 -25.36 12.13 2.03
CA LYS A 266 -25.17 11.58 3.39
C LYS A 266 -24.95 12.68 4.43
N VAL A 267 -24.21 13.74 4.08
CA VAL A 267 -24.03 14.92 4.93
C VAL A 267 -25.37 15.62 5.13
N ASP A 268 -26.14 15.86 4.07
CA ASP A 268 -27.47 16.45 4.13
C ASP A 268 -28.43 15.59 4.99
N GLU A 269 -28.32 14.26 4.93
CA GLU A 269 -29.05 13.32 5.81
C GLU A 269 -28.64 13.46 7.29
N ILE A 270 -27.33 13.54 7.57
CA ILE A 270 -26.79 13.69 8.93
C ILE A 270 -27.17 15.05 9.52
N LEU A 271 -27.03 16.13 8.76
CA LEU A 271 -27.43 17.50 9.15
C LEU A 271 -28.93 17.56 9.45
N ASN A 272 -29.74 16.77 8.74
CA ASN A 272 -31.17 16.70 8.96
C ASN A 272 -31.60 15.76 10.10
N SER A 273 -30.70 14.92 10.61
CA SER A 273 -30.97 14.02 11.73
C SER A 273 -31.35 14.79 13.00
N LYS A 274 -32.29 14.25 13.79
CA LYS A 274 -32.77 14.87 15.02
C LYS A 274 -31.63 15.07 16.04
N GLY A 275 -30.76 14.08 16.17
CA GLY A 275 -29.62 14.12 17.10
C GLY A 275 -28.62 15.24 16.79
N PHE A 276 -28.34 15.51 15.51
CA PHE A 276 -27.45 16.60 15.11
C PHE A 276 -28.09 17.99 15.39
N LYS A 277 -29.37 18.16 15.06
CA LYS A 277 -30.12 19.41 15.31
C LYS A 277 -30.26 19.73 16.80
N GLU A 278 -30.39 18.70 17.64
CA GLU A 278 -30.41 18.84 19.10
C GLU A 278 -29.03 19.21 19.66
N ALA A 279 -27.96 18.59 19.15
CA ALA A 279 -26.59 18.91 19.56
C ALA A 279 -26.13 20.32 19.15
N MET A 280 -26.61 20.83 18.01
CA MET A 280 -26.21 22.14 17.46
C MET A 280 -27.04 23.34 17.96
N LYS A 281 -28.09 23.12 18.75
CA LYS A 281 -29.08 24.14 19.17
C LYS A 281 -28.51 25.31 20.01
N GLY A 282 -27.22 25.30 20.34
CA GLY A 282 -26.51 26.38 21.04
C GLY A 282 -25.14 26.76 20.45
N TYR A 283 -24.74 26.17 19.32
CA TYR A 283 -23.44 26.43 18.71
C TYR A 283 -23.55 27.59 17.71
N LYS A 284 -22.79 28.68 17.95
CA LYS A 284 -22.59 29.74 16.96
C LYS A 284 -21.34 29.42 16.17
N ALA A 285 -21.50 29.16 14.87
CA ALA A 285 -20.36 29.01 13.98
C ALA A 285 -19.57 30.33 13.92
N PRO A 286 -18.23 30.32 13.99
CA PRO A 286 -17.44 31.47 13.56
C PRO A 286 -17.72 31.72 12.07
N GLU A 287 -17.84 33.00 11.70
CA GLU A 287 -18.21 33.46 10.36
C GLU A 287 -17.40 32.75 9.24
N GLU A 288 -18.10 32.39 8.16
CA GLU A 288 -17.54 31.63 7.04
C GLU A 288 -16.27 32.29 6.47
N ILE A 289 -15.23 31.49 6.29
CA ILE A 289 -14.03 31.89 5.55
C ILE A 289 -14.40 31.93 4.07
N ASP A 290 -14.57 33.13 3.53
CA ASP A 290 -14.73 33.36 2.09
C ASP A 290 -13.51 32.80 1.34
N PHE A 291 -13.71 31.69 0.63
CA PHE A 291 -12.76 31.26 -0.40
C PHE A 291 -12.83 32.28 -1.54
N ARG A 292 -11.87 33.21 -1.57
CA ARG A 292 -11.67 34.11 -2.72
C ARG A 292 -11.49 33.25 -3.97
N ARG A 293 -12.45 33.36 -4.89
CA ARG A 293 -12.42 32.79 -6.24
C ARG A 293 -11.22 33.30 -7.05
#